data_AF-I9L628-F1
#
_entry.id   AF-I9L628-F1
#
_cell.length_a   1.000
_cell.length_b   1.000
_cell.length_c   1.000
_cell.angle_alpha   90.00
_cell.angle_beta   90.00
_cell.angle_gamma   90.00
#
_symmetry.space_group_name_H-M   'P 1'
#
loop_
_entity.id
_entity.type
_entity.pdbx_description
1 polymer ?
#
loop_
_entity_poly.entity_id
_entity_poly.type
_entity_poly.pdbx_seq_one_letter_code
_entity_poly.pdbx_strand_id
1 'polypeptide(L)'
;MPIATFETTDGEEIEIDSDDVVRLAAGRKSETTLIELEDGDEITVIATELEVAAELGLNPLEYIDGEADDEELEMGEDRDENDPED
;
A
#
# COMPACT_ATOMS: atom_id res chain seq x y z
N MET A 1 4.04 20.49 -1.15
CA MET A 1 2.85 19.74 -0.71
C MET A 1 3.06 19.36 0.75
N PRO A 2 2.05 18.85 1.49
CA PRO A 2 2.28 18.39 2.86
C PRO A 2 3.26 17.22 2.89
N ILE A 3 4.17 17.25 3.86
CA ILE A 3 5.13 16.18 4.15
C ILE A 3 4.85 15.73 5.58
N ALA A 4 4.77 14.41 5.79
CA ALA A 4 4.49 13.82 7.10
C ALA A 4 5.53 12.74 7.45
N THR A 5 5.74 12.56 8.75
CA THR A 5 6.65 11.54 9.29
C THR A 5 5.85 10.41 9.90
N PHE A 6 6.20 9.17 9.57
CA PHE A 6 5.54 7.97 10.07
C PHE A 6 6.55 6.99 10.66
N GLU A 7 6.13 6.22 11.66
CA GLU A 7 6.89 5.08 12.16
C GLU A 7 6.61 3.84 11.31
N THR A 8 7.66 3.17 10.84
CA THR A 8 7.57 1.91 10.11
C THR A 8 7.44 0.73 11.07
N THR A 9 7.06 -0.44 10.54
CA THR A 9 6.96 -1.66 11.38
C THR A 9 8.29 -2.15 11.96
N ASP A 10 9.43 -1.66 11.46
CA ASP A 10 10.77 -1.96 12.00
C ASP A 10 11.16 -1.03 13.16
N GLY A 11 10.36 0.02 13.42
CA GLY A 11 10.66 1.06 14.41
C GLY A 11 11.55 2.18 13.87
N GLU A 12 11.68 2.29 12.54
CA GLU A 12 12.36 3.42 11.88
C GLU A 12 11.34 4.50 11.52
N GLU A 13 11.73 5.77 11.62
CA GLU A 13 10.92 6.91 11.18
C GLU A 13 11.23 7.22 9.70
N ILE A 14 10.19 7.42 8.90
CA ILE A 14 10.29 7.78 7.49
C ILE A 14 9.49 9.04 7.18
N GLU A 15 10.02 9.89 6.31
CA GLU A 15 9.37 11.10 5.81
C GLU A 15 8.77 10.81 4.43
N ILE A 16 7.50 11.17 4.23
CA ILE A 16 6.75 10.93 2.99
C ILE A 16 6.15 12.26 2.52
N ASP A 17 6.40 12.64 1.26
CA ASP A 17 5.68 13.74 0.60
C ASP A 17 4.36 13.20 0.04
N SER A 18 3.28 13.95 0.25
CA SER A 18 1.97 13.60 -0.29
C SER A 18 1.91 13.59 -1.82
N ASP A 19 2.80 14.30 -2.51
CA ASP A 19 2.84 14.29 -4.00
C ASP A 19 3.33 12.95 -4.54
N ASP A 20 4.22 12.29 -3.80
CA ASP A 20 4.78 11.00 -4.19
C ASP A 20 3.78 9.86 -3.94
N VAL A 21 2.72 10.07 -3.14
CA VAL A 21 1.76 9.01 -2.79
C VAL A 21 0.77 8.79 -3.92
N VAL A 22 0.69 7.57 -4.42
CA VAL A 22 -0.26 7.18 -5.47
C VAL A 22 -1.41 6.32 -4.93
N ARG A 23 -1.21 5.58 -3.85
CA ARG A 23 -2.22 4.70 -3.26
C ARG A 23 -2.00 4.44 -1.77
N LEU A 24 -3.09 4.29 -1.02
CA LEU A 24 -3.12 3.83 0.36
C LEU A 24 -3.93 2.54 0.46
N ALA A 25 -3.38 1.53 1.12
CA ALA A 25 -4.06 0.25 1.33
C ALA A 25 -3.86 -0.28 2.76
N ALA A 26 -4.83 -1.04 3.25
CA ALA A 26 -4.72 -1.70 4.54
C ALA A 26 -3.51 -2.65 4.59
N GLY A 27 -2.66 -2.47 5.59
CA GLY A 27 -1.53 -3.36 5.84
C GLY A 27 -1.96 -4.71 6.41
N ARG A 28 -1.01 -5.64 6.56
CA ARG A 28 -1.27 -6.99 7.11
C ARG A 28 -1.79 -6.98 8.55
N LYS A 29 -1.58 -5.88 9.29
CA LYS A 29 -2.11 -5.68 10.65
C LYS A 29 -3.15 -4.57 10.62
N SER A 30 -4.15 -4.65 11.50
CA SER A 30 -5.28 -3.70 11.56
C SER A 30 -4.91 -2.24 11.90
N GLU A 31 -3.65 -1.99 12.27
CA GLU A 31 -3.12 -0.66 12.64
C GLU A 31 -1.91 -0.29 11.76
N THR A 32 -1.84 -0.88 10.56
CA THR A 32 -0.79 -0.59 9.59
C THR A 32 -1.37 -0.26 8.24
N THR A 33 -0.68 0.60 7.51
CA THR A 33 -1.05 1.02 6.15
C THR A 33 0.13 0.79 5.24
N LEU A 34 -0.15 0.25 4.06
CA LEU A 34 0.76 0.18 2.93
C LEU A 34 0.58 1.45 2.09
N ILE A 35 1.67 2.18 1.88
CA ILE A 35 1.74 3.39 1.08
C ILE A 35 2.53 3.04 -0.18
N GLU A 36 1.90 3.20 -1.35
CA GLU A 36 2.56 3.07 -2.64
C GLU A 36 2.99 4.45 -3.13
N LEU A 37 4.25 4.56 -3.55
CA LEU A 37 4.84 5.78 -4.06
C LEU A 37 4.95 5.77 -5.60
N GLU A 38 5.11 6.95 -6.19
CA GLU A 38 5.22 7.12 -7.65
C GLU A 38 6.41 6.39 -8.29
N ASP A 39 7.48 6.17 -7.51
CA ASP A 39 8.66 5.39 -7.92
C ASP A 39 8.40 3.86 -7.92
N GLY A 40 7.22 3.43 -7.46
CA GLY A 40 6.85 2.02 -7.28
C GLY A 40 7.34 1.42 -5.96
N ASP A 41 7.86 2.24 -5.05
CA ASP A 41 8.24 1.81 -3.71
C ASP A 41 7.00 1.65 -2.82
N GLU A 42 6.99 0.60 -2.00
CA GLU A 42 5.91 0.28 -1.08
C GLU A 42 6.42 0.34 0.37
N ILE A 43 5.82 1.19 1.19
CA ILE A 43 6.23 1.41 2.58
C ILE A 43 5.09 1.02 3.52
N THR A 44 5.38 0.20 4.53
CA THR A 44 4.40 -0.14 5.57
C THR A 44 4.63 0.70 6.84
N VAL A 45 3.64 1.49 7.22
CA VAL A 45 3.67 2.38 8.39
C VAL A 45 2.69 1.94 9.48
N ILE A 46 2.96 2.31 10.73
CA ILE A 46 2.12 2.06 11.90
C ILE A 46 1.13 3.23 12.04
N ALA A 47 0.13 3.23 11.17
CA ALA A 47 -1.01 4.13 11.18
C ALA A 47 -2.15 3.50 10.37
N THR A 48 -3.38 3.92 10.62
CA THR A 48 -4.53 3.56 9.77
C THR A 48 -4.57 4.40 8.49
N GLU A 49 -5.25 3.91 7.45
CA GLU A 49 -5.31 4.59 6.15
C GLU A 49 -5.90 6.00 6.27
N LEU A 50 -6.87 6.17 7.16
CA LEU A 50 -7.48 7.46 7.47
C LEU A 50 -6.53 8.42 8.18
N GLU A 51 -5.68 7.91 9.07
CA GLU A 51 -4.66 8.71 9.75
C GLU A 51 -3.58 9.15 8.77
N VAL A 52 -3.10 8.24 7.93
CA VAL A 52 -2.11 8.54 6.88
C VAL A 52 -2.65 9.60 5.93
N ALA A 53 -3.89 9.43 5.43
CA ALA A 53 -4.52 10.40 4.56
C ALA A 53 -4.69 11.78 5.25
N ALA A 54 -5.09 11.80 6.53
CA ALA A 54 -5.26 13.05 7.26
C ALA A 54 -3.94 13.80 7.47
N GLU A 55 -2.87 13.10 7.85
CA GLU A 55 -1.54 13.69 8.08
C GLU A 55 -0.90 14.19 6.77
N LEU A 56 -1.09 13.46 5.67
CA LEU A 56 -0.66 13.87 4.34
C LEU A 56 -1.64 14.83 3.65
N GLY A 57 -2.73 15.24 4.30
CA GLY A 57 -3.72 16.14 3.71
C GLY A 57 -4.38 15.60 2.44
N LEU A 58 -4.37 14.28 2.25
CA LEU A 58 -4.95 13.58 1.13
C LEU A 58 -6.46 13.38 1.33
N ASN A 59 -7.19 13.30 0.23
CA ASN A 59 -8.59 12.96 0.28
C ASN A 59 -8.76 11.43 0.37
N PRO A 60 -9.24 10.88 1.49
CA PRO A 60 -9.31 9.42 1.67
C PRO A 60 -10.15 8.72 0.59
N LEU A 61 -11.13 9.41 -0.02
CA LEU A 61 -11.95 8.83 -1.09
C LEU A 61 -11.23 8.72 -2.44
N GLU A 62 -10.09 9.41 -2.60
CA GLU A 62 -9.31 9.38 -3.84
C GLU A 62 -8.11 8.42 -3.76
N TYR A 63 -7.63 8.11 -2.53
CA TYR A 63 -6.39 7.34 -2.32
C TYR A 63 -6.61 6.01 -1.60
N ILE A 64 -7.68 5.88 -0.82
CA ILE A 64 -8.02 4.61 -0.16
C ILE A 64 -8.98 3.88 -1.10
N ASP A 65 -8.56 2.71 -1.57
CA ASP A 65 -9.46 1.84 -2.31
C ASP A 65 -10.60 1.37 -1.38
N GLY A 66 -11.78 1.97 -1.58
CA GLY A 66 -13.00 1.57 -0.90
C GLY A 66 -13.58 0.24 -1.41
N GLU A 67 -13.00 -0.35 -2.46
CA GLU A 67 -13.37 -1.63 -3.03
C GLU A 67 -12.46 -2.74 -2.50
N ALA A 68 -12.92 -3.37 -1.42
CA ALA A 68 -12.58 -4.76 -1.13
C ALA A 68 -13.36 -5.73 -2.06
N ASP A 69 -13.63 -5.33 -3.31
CA ASP A 69 -14.34 -6.12 -4.30
C ASP A 69 -13.50 -6.17 -5.58
N ASP A 70 -12.89 -7.34 -5.76
CA ASP A 70 -12.42 -7.94 -7.01
C ASP A 70 -11.18 -7.36 -7.74
N GLU A 71 -10.20 -8.26 -7.95
CA GLU A 71 -9.14 -8.22 -8.99
C GLU A 71 -7.74 -7.63 -8.67
N GLU A 72 -6.95 -8.24 -7.77
CA GLU A 72 -5.50 -8.45 -8.04
C GLU A 72 -4.85 -9.53 -7.14
N LEU A 73 -5.31 -10.77 -7.27
CA LEU A 73 -4.44 -11.93 -7.09
C LEU A 73 -4.10 -12.45 -8.49
N GLU A 74 -3.34 -11.69 -9.29
CA GLU A 74 -2.48 -12.32 -10.29
C GLU A 74 -1.37 -13.07 -9.54
N MET A 75 -1.72 -14.21 -8.94
CA MET A 75 -0.75 -15.26 -8.68
C MET A 75 -0.29 -15.71 -10.06
N GLY A 76 0.93 -15.28 -10.41
CA GLY A 76 1.56 -15.52 -11.70
C GLY A 76 1.38 -16.94 -12.21
N GLU A 77 1.17 -17.01 -13.53
CA GLU A 77 1.27 -18.22 -14.33
C GLU A 77 2.56 -18.99 -14.00
N ASP A 78 2.46 -20.11 -13.30
CA ASP A 78 3.40 -21.22 -13.48
C ASP A 78 2.68 -22.32 -14.26
N ARG A 79 2.90 -22.31 -15.58
CA ARG A 79 2.53 -23.39 -16.49
C ARG A 79 3.34 -24.64 -16.14
N ASP A 80 2.70 -25.61 -15.48
CA ASP A 80 3.14 -27.00 -15.57
C ASP A 80 2.52 -27.66 -16.82
N GLU A 81 3.01 -27.26 -18.00
CA GLU A 81 2.94 -28.12 -19.19
C GLU A 81 3.95 -29.27 -19.01
N ASN A 82 3.55 -30.33 -18.31
CA ASN A 82 4.20 -31.63 -18.44
C ASN A 82 3.13 -32.71 -18.54
N ASP A 83 2.69 -32.92 -19.78
CA ASP A 83 2.12 -34.17 -20.27
C ASP A 83 3.28 -35.17 -20.49
N PRO A 84 3.32 -36.29 -19.75
CA PRO A 84 3.91 -37.51 -20.28
C PRO A 84 2.79 -38.48 -20.63
N GLU A 85 2.57 -38.63 -21.94
CA GLU A 85 1.87 -39.76 -22.56
C GLU A 85 2.38 -41.10 -21.98
N ASP A 86 1.47 -41.94 -21.48
CA ASP A 86 1.65 -43.41 -21.43
C ASP A 86 0.33 -44.12 -21.80
#